data_AF-A0A1B7I401-F1
#
_entry.id   AF-A0A1B7I401-F1
#
_cell.length_a   1.000
_cell.length_b   1.000
_cell.length_c   1.000
_cell.angle_alpha   90.00
_cell.angle_beta   90.00
_cell.angle_gamma   90.00
#
_symmetry.space_group_name_H-M   'P 1'
#
loop_
_entity.id
_entity.type
_entity.pdbx_description
1 polymer ?
#
loop_
_entity_poly.entity_id
_entity_poly.type
_entity_poly.pdbx_seq_one_letter_code
_entity_poly.pdbx_strand_id
1 'polypeptide(L)' 'MGDSIYEINADRCTECVGHYETPTCQKVCPIPNTIIKDPARIENEEQLWDKFVQLHHADKL' A
#
# COMPACT_ATOMS: atom_id res chain seq x y z
N MET A 1 -26.21 -3.93 6.27
CA MET A 1 -25.25 -3.51 5.22
C MET A 1 -23.91 -3.41 5.92
N GLY A 2 -23.15 -4.50 5.93
CA GLY A 2 -21.75 -4.49 6.36
C GLY A 2 -20.91 -4.07 5.16
N ASP A 3 -19.97 -3.16 5.38
CA ASP A 3 -19.41 -2.19 4.44
C ASP A 3 -19.18 -2.65 2.99
N SER A 4 -19.79 -1.92 2.06
CA SER A 4 -19.80 -2.22 0.61
C SER A 4 -18.48 -1.94 -0.11
N ILE A 5 -17.38 -1.70 0.60
CA ILE A 5 -16.08 -1.27 0.06
C ILE A 5 -14.92 -2.05 0.65
N TYR A 6 -13.91 -2.31 -0.17
CA TYR A 6 -12.63 -2.86 0.31
C TYR A 6 -11.78 -1.72 0.88
N GLU A 7 -11.21 -1.93 2.06
CA GLU A 7 -10.32 -0.98 2.72
C GLU A 7 -8.86 -1.44 2.64
N ILE A 8 -7.95 -0.50 2.37
CA ILE A 8 -6.51 -0.72 2.42
C ILE A 8 -6.01 -0.27 3.78
N ASN A 9 -5.39 -1.18 4.54
CA ASN A 9 -4.71 -0.80 5.77
C ASN A 9 -3.43 -0.01 5.45
N ALA A 10 -3.42 1.28 5.79
CA ALA A 10 -2.31 2.20 5.52
C ALA A 10 -0.99 1.79 6.20
N ASP A 11 -1.05 1.15 7.37
CA ASP A 11 0.16 0.71 8.10
C ASP A 11 0.85 -0.47 7.40
N ARG A 12 0.16 -1.15 6.47
CA ARG A 12 0.71 -2.25 5.66
C ARG A 12 0.90 -1.90 4.19
N CYS A 13 0.39 -0.76 3.74
CA CYS A 13 0.52 -0.32 2.36
C CYS A 13 1.91 0.29 2.12
N THR A 14 2.70 -0.34 1.26
CA THR A 14 4.00 0.20 0.80
C THR A 14 3.89 0.83 -0.60
N GLU A 15 2.68 1.07 -1.10
CA GLU A 15 2.43 1.40 -2.51
C GLU A 15 3.07 0.40 -3.50
N CYS A 16 3.30 -0.83 -3.05
CA CYS A 16 4.07 -1.89 -3.71
C CYS A 16 5.58 -1.65 -3.84
N VAL A 17 6.13 -0.56 -3.27
CA VAL A 17 7.57 -0.34 -3.16
C VAL A 17 8.22 -1.53 -2.46
N GLY A 18 9.32 -2.02 -3.05
CA GLY A 18 10.04 -3.23 -2.64
C GLY A 18 9.58 -4.53 -3.28
N HIS A 19 8.40 -4.56 -3.91
CA HIS A 19 7.90 -5.72 -4.66
C HIS A 19 7.75 -5.43 -6.16
N TYR A 20 7.13 -4.29 -6.49
CA TYR A 20 6.80 -3.90 -7.86
C TYR A 20 6.96 -2.39 -8.05
N GLU A 21 7.25 -1.96 -9.28
CA GLU A 21 7.37 -0.53 -9.61
C GLU A 21 6.03 0.23 -9.60
N THR A 22 4.91 -0.50 -9.58
CA THR A 22 3.56 0.08 -9.68
C THR A 22 2.57 -0.66 -8.78
N PRO A 23 1.55 0.03 -8.21
CA PRO A 23 0.57 -0.61 -7.35
C PRO A 23 -0.23 -1.71 -8.06
N THR A 24 -0.10 -2.95 -7.60
CA THR A 24 -0.83 -4.09 -8.17
C THR A 24 -2.33 -3.96 -7.96
N CYS A 25 -2.75 -3.42 -6.81
CA CYS A 25 -4.15 -3.14 -6.51
C CYS A 25 -4.80 -2.22 -7.57
N GLN A 26 -4.12 -1.17 -8.02
CA GLN A 26 -4.60 -0.30 -9.09
C GLN A 26 -4.64 -1.02 -10.45
N LYS A 27 -3.66 -1.89 -10.74
CA LYS A 27 -3.62 -2.66 -12.00
C LYS A 27 -4.76 -3.66 -12.15
N VAL A 28 -5.18 -4.29 -11.06
CA VAL A 28 -6.23 -5.34 -11.10
C VAL A 28 -7.63 -4.79 -10.87
N CYS A 29 -7.76 -3.55 -10.37
CA CYS A 29 -9.07 -2.98 -10.07
C CYS A 29 -9.87 -2.77 -11.37
N PRO A 30 -11.08 -3.33 -11.49
CA PRO A 30 -11.90 -3.18 -12.69
C PRO A 30 -12.48 -1.76 -12.84
N ILE A 31 -12.42 -0.93 -11.79
CA ILE A 31 -12.94 0.42 -11.76
C ILE A 31 -11.76 1.40 -11.66
N PRO A 32 -11.49 2.23 -12.67
CA PRO A 32 -10.39 3.18 -12.64
C PRO A 32 -10.59 4.21 -11.53
N ASN A 33 -9.49 4.71 -10.96
CA ASN A 33 -9.47 5.76 -9.92
C ASN A 33 -10.22 5.43 -8.62
N THR A 34 -10.43 4.15 -8.31
CA THR A 34 -11.01 3.74 -7.00
C THR A 34 -9.94 3.69 -5.91
N ILE A 35 -8.70 3.35 -6.27
CA ILE A 35 -7.57 3.28 -5.35
C ILE A 35 -6.66 4.47 -5.62
N ILE A 36 -6.68 5.43 -4.70
CA ILE A 36 -5.93 6.69 -4.78
C ILE A 36 -4.92 6.77 -3.63
N LYS A 37 -3.95 7.68 -3.76
CA LYS A 37 -3.06 8.01 -2.64
C LYS A 37 -3.86 8.71 -1.54
N ASP A 38 -3.66 8.28 -0.31
CA ASP A 38 -4.31 8.88 0.85
C ASP A 38 -3.70 10.26 1.14
N PRO A 39 -4.47 11.37 1.07
CA PRO A 39 -3.96 12.70 1.34
C PRO A 39 -3.61 12.94 2.83
N ALA A 40 -4.16 12.17 3.77
CA ALA A 40 -3.71 12.17 5.15
C ALA A 40 -2.44 11.33 5.35
N ARG A 41 -2.32 10.30 4.50
CA ARG A 41 -1.25 9.31 4.29
C ARG A 41 -0.12 9.63 3.31
N ILE A 42 0.47 10.83 3.28
CA ILE A 42 1.52 11.11 2.28
C ILE A 42 2.87 10.55 2.73
N GLU A 43 3.36 9.54 2.02
CA GLU A 43 4.64 8.88 2.26
C GLU A 43 5.58 9.04 1.05
N ASN A 44 6.87 9.20 1.32
CA ASN A 44 7.91 9.19 0.29
C ASN A 44 8.47 7.78 0.06
N GLU A 45 9.27 7.60 -0.99
CA GLU A 45 9.81 6.29 -1.35
C GLU A 45 10.67 5.65 -0.25
N GLU A 46 11.47 6.45 0.47
CA GLU A 46 12.29 5.97 1.59
C GLU A 46 11.44 5.48 2.77
N GLN A 47 10.34 6.17 3.08
CA GLN A 47 9.40 5.78 4.13
C GLN A 47 8.66 4.48 3.76
N LEU A 48 8.24 4.34 2.51
CA LEU A 48 7.60 3.12 2.01
C LEU A 48 8.57 1.93 2.01
N TRP A 49 9.84 2.18 1.71
CA TRP A 49 10.90 1.18 1.80
C TRP A 49 11.16 0.74 3.25
N ASP A 50 11.26 1.68 4.20
CA ASP A 50 11.43 1.36 5.62
C ASP A 50 10.27 0.49 6.12
N LYS A 51 9.03 0.84 5.74
CA LYS A 51 7.84 0.02 6.04
C LYS A 51 7.93 -1.38 5.42
N PHE A 52 8.39 -1.51 4.18
CA PHE A 52 8.62 -2.83 3.55
C PHE A 52 9.62 -3.65 4.37
N VAL A 53 10.74 -3.05 4.80
CA VAL A 53 11.75 -3.71 5.63
C VAL A 53 11.13 -4.15 6.96
N GLN A 54 10.37 -3.29 7.64
CA GLN A 54 9.70 -3.66 8.88
C GLN A 54 8.71 -4.82 8.70
N LEU A 55 7.95 -4.85 7.59
CA LEU A 55 6.96 -5.89 7.33
C LEU A 55 7.55 -7.25 6.94
N HIS A 56 8.68 -7.26 6.23
CA HIS A 56 9.28 -8.49 5.67
C HIS A 56 10.55 -8.96 6.38
N HIS A 57 11.22 -8.08 7.13
CA HIS A 57 12.47 -8.37 7.83
C HIS A 57 12.34 -8.29 9.36
N ALA A 58 11.12 -8.21 9.91
CA ALA A 58 10.88 -8.28 11.36
C ALA A 58 11.47 -9.54 12.01
N ASP A 59 11.58 -10.66 11.29
CA ASP A 59 12.15 -11.92 11.80
C ASP A 59 13.70 -11.92 11.93
N LYS A 60 14.39 -10.82 11.59
CA LYS A 60 15.87 -10.73 11.64
C LYS A 60 16.43 -9.70 12.61
N LEU A 61 15.60 -9.11 13.48
CA LEU A 61 16.04 -8.26 14.58
C LEU A 61 15.94 -9.01 15.93
#